data_AF-A0A5M3Q232-F1
#
_entry.id   AF-A0A5M3Q232-F1
#
_cell.length_a   1.000
_cell.length_b   1.000
_cell.length_c   1.000
_cell.angle_alpha   90.00
_cell.angle_beta   90.00
_cell.angle_gamma   90.00
#
_symmetry.space_group_name_H-M   'P 1'
#
loop_
_entity.id
_entity.type
_entity.pdbx_description
1 polymer ?
#
loop_
_entity_poly.entity_id
_entity_poly.type
_entity_poly.pdbx_seq_one_letter_code
_entity_poly.pdbx_strand_id
1 'polypeptide(L)'
;MKEFVSPQGNEIIGTLETVPGVALIDMDSASLEGDTLQFDYDGQTDIQWNEQKTVRRSGHRVFVDDRDNEFTEDQLHFIDLENGITTPTPVFPDRVKPAE
;
A
#
# COMPACT_ATOMS: atom_id res chain seq x y z
N MET A 1 25.54 7.94 -1.99
CA MET A 1 24.26 7.46 -2.54
C MET A 1 23.18 7.87 -1.57
N LYS A 2 22.07 8.44 -2.07
CA LYS A 2 20.91 8.77 -1.24
C LYS A 2 20.00 7.55 -1.13
N GLU A 3 19.71 7.13 0.10
CA GLU A 3 18.80 6.03 0.42
C GLU A 3 17.50 6.60 0.99
N PHE A 4 16.36 6.06 0.55
CA PHE A 4 15.04 6.44 1.07
C PHE A 4 14.64 5.48 2.17
N VAL A 5 14.25 6.04 3.31
CA VAL A 5 13.99 5.32 4.54
C VAL A 5 12.68 5.80 5.18
N SER A 6 12.14 5.00 6.08
CA SER A 6 11.07 5.43 6.99
C SER A 6 11.58 6.55 7.93
N PRO A 7 10.70 7.27 8.64
CA PRO A 7 11.12 8.21 9.68
C PRO A 7 12.02 7.58 10.76
N GLN A 8 11.88 6.27 10.98
CA GLN A 8 12.68 5.50 11.93
C GLN A 8 14.02 5.01 11.34
N GLY A 9 14.26 5.24 10.04
CA GLY A 9 15.48 4.82 9.35
C GLY A 9 15.45 3.41 8.79
N ASN A 10 14.28 2.78 8.72
CA ASN A 10 14.11 1.46 8.09
C ASN A 10 14.14 1.61 6.56
N GLU A 11 14.65 0.60 5.86
CA GLU A 11 14.71 0.61 4.39
C GLU A 11 13.31 0.60 3.78
N ILE A 12 13.05 1.48 2.80
CA ILE A 12 11.84 1.39 1.98
C ILE A 12 12.04 0.33 0.92
N ILE A 13 11.28 -0.76 1.00
CA ILE A 13 11.41 -1.93 0.11
C ILE A 13 10.51 -1.86 -1.12
N GLY A 14 9.50 -0.99 -1.11
CA GLY A 14 8.60 -0.82 -2.26
C GLY A 14 7.39 0.06 -1.99
N THR A 15 6.45 0.03 -2.94
CA THR A 15 5.12 0.63 -2.79
C THR A 15 4.10 -0.42 -2.38
N LEU A 16 3.08 -0.01 -1.64
CA LEU A 16 1.91 -0.84 -1.39
C LEU A 16 1.09 -0.91 -2.68
N GLU A 17 0.80 -2.12 -3.13
CA GLU A 17 0.08 -2.39 -4.36
C GLU A 17 -1.24 -3.10 -4.06
N THR A 18 -2.26 -2.90 -4.90
CA THR A 18 -3.50 -3.67 -4.88
C THR A 18 -3.68 -4.37 -6.22
N VAL A 19 -4.17 -5.62 -6.18
CA VAL A 19 -4.51 -6.41 -7.36
C VAL A 19 -5.97 -6.83 -7.22
N PRO A 20 -6.86 -6.41 -8.15
CA PRO A 20 -8.25 -6.84 -8.13
C PRO A 20 -8.37 -8.36 -8.31
N GLY A 21 -9.36 -8.95 -7.65
CA GLY A 21 -9.72 -10.35 -7.82
C GLY A 21 -11.21 -10.49 -8.07
N VAL A 22 -11.59 -11.49 -8.86
CA VAL A 22 -12.98 -11.91 -9.04
C VAL A 22 -13.19 -13.16 -8.20
N ALA A 23 -13.91 -13.01 -7.08
CA ALA A 23 -14.37 -14.15 -6.31
C ALA A 23 -15.42 -14.90 -7.13
N LEU A 24 -15.18 -16.18 -7.41
CA LEU A 24 -16.08 -16.99 -8.20
C LEU A 24 -17.24 -17.48 -7.33
N ILE A 25 -18.40 -17.66 -7.95
CA ILE A 25 -19.66 -18.00 -7.28
C ILE A 25 -20.22 -19.30 -7.84
N ASP A 26 -20.83 -20.10 -6.97
CA ASP A 26 -21.57 -21.29 -7.39
C ASP A 26 -22.99 -20.88 -7.80
N MET A 27 -23.22 -20.77 -9.12
CA MET A 27 -24.53 -20.40 -9.63
C MET A 27 -25.62 -21.45 -9.40
N ASP A 28 -25.26 -22.71 -9.11
CA ASP A 28 -26.24 -23.74 -8.79
C ASP A 28 -26.84 -23.53 -7.38
N SER A 29 -26.16 -22.77 -6.51
CA SER A 29 -26.67 -22.33 -5.20
C SER A 29 -27.54 -21.07 -5.27
N ALA A 30 -27.61 -20.41 -6.43
CA ALA A 30 -28.20 -19.10 -6.53
C ALA A 30 -29.73 -19.13 -6.32
N SER A 31 -30.24 -18.25 -5.46
CA SER A 31 -31.67 -18.12 -5.18
C SER A 31 -32.10 -16.67 -4.95
N LEU A 32 -33.40 -16.41 -5.15
CA LEU A 32 -34.00 -15.09 -4.93
C LEU A 32 -34.80 -15.11 -3.64
N GLU A 33 -34.36 -14.30 -2.67
CA GLU A 33 -35.07 -14.06 -1.41
C GLU A 33 -35.60 -12.62 -1.40
N GLY A 34 -36.84 -12.44 -1.86
CA GLY A 34 -37.40 -11.11 -2.13
C GLY A 34 -36.68 -10.42 -3.28
N ASP A 35 -36.11 -9.24 -3.01
CA ASP A 35 -35.34 -8.44 -3.98
C ASP A 35 -33.82 -8.68 -3.87
N THR A 36 -33.39 -9.73 -3.16
CA THR A 36 -31.96 -10.05 -2.95
C THR A 36 -31.59 -11.38 -3.58
N LEU A 37 -30.49 -11.38 -4.34
CA LEU A 37 -29.85 -12.58 -4.86
C LEU A 37 -28.90 -13.15 -3.81
N GLN A 38 -29.17 -14.37 -3.36
CA GLN A 38 -28.27 -15.16 -2.52
C GLN A 38 -27.49 -16.14 -3.40
N PHE A 39 -26.23 -16.39 -3.06
CA PHE A 39 -25.37 -17.40 -3.68
C PHE A 39 -24.22 -17.75 -2.73
N ASP A 40 -23.67 -18.93 -2.91
CA ASP A 40 -22.44 -19.38 -2.27
C ASP A 40 -21.22 -19.02 -3.11
N TYR A 41 -20.10 -18.74 -2.45
CA TYR A 41 -18.80 -18.65 -3.11
C TYR A 41 -18.25 -20.06 -3.37
N ASP A 42 -17.63 -20.26 -4.53
CA ASP A 42 -17.02 -21.57 -4.87
C ASP A 42 -15.67 -21.81 -4.18
N GLY A 43 -15.16 -20.78 -3.47
CA GLY A 43 -13.88 -20.80 -2.74
C GLY A 43 -12.66 -20.38 -3.56
N GLN A 44 -12.84 -20.00 -4.83
CA GLN A 44 -11.77 -19.59 -5.73
C GLN A 44 -11.81 -18.08 -5.99
N THR A 45 -10.66 -17.53 -6.37
CA THR A 45 -10.53 -16.14 -6.80
C THR A 45 -9.62 -16.06 -8.00
N ASP A 46 -10.12 -15.52 -9.10
CA ASP A 46 -9.31 -15.21 -10.27
C ASP A 46 -8.64 -13.84 -10.07
N ILE A 47 -7.31 -13.83 -10.01
CA ILE A 47 -6.51 -12.63 -9.72
C ILE A 47 -6.19 -11.93 -11.04
N GLN A 48 -6.61 -10.67 -11.15
CA GLN A 48 -6.39 -9.84 -12.32
C GLN A 48 -4.99 -9.19 -12.27
N TRP A 49 -3.95 -10.01 -12.47
CA TRP A 49 -2.55 -9.58 -12.37
C TRP A 49 -2.19 -8.35 -13.23
N ASN A 50 -2.83 -8.20 -14.40
CA ASN A 50 -2.61 -7.07 -15.31
C ASN A 50 -3.19 -5.74 -14.79
N GLU A 51 -4.04 -5.77 -13.75
CA GLU A 51 -4.71 -4.61 -13.16
C GLU A 51 -4.07 -4.18 -11.82
N GLN A 52 -2.87 -4.67 -11.53
CA GLN A 52 -2.09 -4.23 -10.38
C GLN A 52 -1.87 -2.71 -10.41
N LYS A 53 -2.10 -2.06 -9.27
CA LYS A 53 -1.93 -0.61 -9.14
C LYS A 53 -1.46 -0.20 -7.75
N THR A 54 -0.67 0.87 -7.72
CA THR A 54 -0.19 1.47 -6.47
C THR A 54 -1.33 2.04 -5.65
N VAL A 55 -1.37 1.66 -4.37
CA VAL A 55 -2.31 2.22 -3.40
C VAL A 55 -1.97 3.68 -3.13
N ARG A 56 -3.02 4.51 -3.08
CA ARG A 56 -2.92 5.92 -2.72
C ARG A 56 -3.83 6.25 -1.54
N ARG A 57 -3.33 7.05 -0.60
CA ARG A 57 -4.11 7.62 0.51
C ARG A 57 -4.02 9.14 0.45
N SER A 58 -5.17 9.80 0.42
CA SER A 58 -5.26 11.25 0.27
C SER A 58 -4.46 11.79 -0.93
N GLY A 59 -4.40 11.03 -2.03
CA GLY A 59 -3.66 11.37 -3.25
C GLY A 59 -2.18 10.97 -3.25
N HIS A 60 -1.59 10.63 -2.11
CA HIS A 60 -0.18 10.24 -1.98
C HIS A 60 0.01 8.74 -2.18
N ARG A 61 1.11 8.34 -2.83
CA ARG A 61 1.52 6.93 -2.90
C ARG A 61 1.84 6.41 -1.51
N VAL A 62 1.56 5.14 -1.27
CA VAL A 62 1.91 4.43 -0.03
C VAL A 62 3.15 3.57 -0.28
N PHE A 63 4.13 3.70 0.59
CA PHE A 63 5.39 2.97 0.61
C PHE A 63 5.42 2.02 1.81
N VAL A 64 6.15 0.92 1.68
CA VAL A 64 6.29 -0.11 2.71
C VAL A 64 7.76 -0.24 3.09
N ASP A 65 8.06 -0.27 4.38
CA ASP A 65 9.40 -0.53 4.90
C ASP A 65 9.66 -2.04 5.13
N ASP A 66 10.90 -2.40 5.44
CA ASP A 66 11.33 -3.79 5.74
C ASP A 66 10.69 -4.41 7.00
N ARG A 67 9.82 -3.67 7.69
CA ARG A 67 9.05 -4.10 8.86
C ARG A 67 7.53 -4.03 8.61
N ASP A 68 7.12 -4.00 7.34
CA ASP A 68 5.73 -3.94 6.90
C ASP A 68 4.96 -2.69 7.37
N ASN A 69 5.66 -1.61 7.75
CA ASN A 69 5.02 -0.34 8.09
C ASN A 69 4.77 0.48 6.82
N GLU A 70 3.64 1.17 6.81
CA GLU A 70 3.18 1.92 5.65
C GLU A 70 3.33 3.42 5.85
N PHE A 71 3.90 4.10 4.86
CA PHE A 71 4.14 5.53 4.88
C PHE A 71 3.62 6.19 3.62
N THR A 72 2.96 7.34 3.74
CA THR A 72 2.67 8.16 2.57
C THR A 72 3.95 8.87 2.10
N GLU A 73 3.98 9.24 0.82
CA GLU A 73 5.14 9.88 0.18
C GLU A 73 5.71 11.09 0.94
N ASP A 74 4.86 11.87 1.60
CA ASP A 74 5.21 13.03 2.42
C ASP A 74 5.88 12.68 3.76
N GLN A 75 5.78 11.43 4.20
CA GLN A 75 6.40 10.92 5.43
C GLN A 75 7.78 10.31 5.18
N LEU A 76 8.20 10.16 3.92
CA LEU A 76 9.49 9.56 3.61
C LEU A 76 10.66 10.42 4.09
N HIS A 77 11.70 9.73 4.53
CA HIS A 77 12.97 10.33 4.90
C HIS A 77 14.07 9.83 3.97
N PHE A 78 15.23 10.47 4.03
CA PHE A 78 16.42 9.99 3.35
C PHE A 78 17.66 10.06 4.25
N ILE A 79 18.63 9.21 3.93
CA ILE A 79 19.98 9.20 4.46
C ILE A 79 20.93 9.43 3.28
N ASP A 80 21.98 10.22 3.47
CA ASP A 80 22.98 10.51 2.45
C ASP A 80 24.37 10.59 3.09
N LEU A 81 25.00 9.42 3.22
CA LEU A 81 26.28 9.26 3.90
C LEU A 81 27.43 10.01 3.20
N GLU A 82 27.35 10.18 1.87
CA GLU A 82 28.36 10.92 1.10
C GLU A 82 28.34 12.41 1.44
N ASN A 83 27.18 12.95 1.78
CA ASN A 83 26.99 14.34 2.15
C ASN A 83 26.88 14.54 3.67
N GLY A 84 27.23 13.53 4.47
CA GLY A 84 27.26 13.61 5.94
C GLY A 84 25.89 13.54 6.62
N ILE A 85 24.82 13.25 5.88
CA ILE A 85 23.47 13.08 6.42
C ILE A 85 23.34 11.64 6.91
N THR A 86 23.59 11.45 8.20
CA THR A 86 23.63 10.14 8.86
C THR A 86 22.36 9.79 9.62
N THR A 87 21.46 10.77 9.77
CA THR A 87 20.15 10.59 10.43
C THR A 87 19.03 10.72 9.40
N PRO A 88 17.96 9.92 9.51
CA PRO A 88 16.77 10.08 8.67
C PRO A 88 16.31 11.54 8.64
N THR A 89 16.27 12.12 7.45
CA THR A 89 15.89 13.52 7.23
C THR A 89 14.67 13.58 6.32
N PRO A 90 13.61 14.35 6.65
CA PRO A 90 12.41 14.41 5.82
C PRO A 90 12.71 14.76 4.37
N VAL A 91 12.12 14.03 3.42
CA VAL A 91 12.20 14.36 1.99
C VAL A 91 11.46 15.66 1.70
N PHE A 92 10.35 15.91 2.40
CA PHE A 92 9.54 17.12 2.30
C PHE A 92 9.40 17.78 3.68
N PRO A 93 10.39 18.55 4.14
CA PRO A 93 10.39 19.13 5.50
C PRO A 93 9.17 20.00 5.77
N ASP A 94 8.68 20.75 4.77
CA ASP A 94 7.51 21.62 4.90
C ASP A 94 6.17 20.86 4.95
N ARG A 95 6.17 19.55 4.74
CA ARG A 95 4.97 18.69 4.69
C ARG A 95 4.87 17.73 5.87
N VAL A 96 5.87 17.74 6.77
CA VAL A 96 5.84 16.91 7.98
C VAL A 96 4.71 17.42 8.88
N LYS A 97 3.68 16.59 9.07
CA LYS A 97 2.64 16.87 10.05
C LYS A 97 3.21 16.69 11.46
N PRO A 98 2.90 17.58 12.43
CA PRO A 98 3.20 17.32 13.83
C PRO A 98 2.53 16.00 14.25
N ALA A 99 3.19 15.22 15.09
CA ALA A 99 2.55 14.07 15.73
C ALA A 99 1.38 14.60 16.59
N GLU A 100 0.17 14.10 16.34
CA GLU A 100 -1.01 14.29 17.21
C GLU A 100 -0.90 13.46 18.50
#